data_AF-A0A2G9RK29-F1
#
_entry.id   AF-A0A2G9RK29-F1
#
_cell.length_a   1.000
_cell.length_b   1.000
_cell.length_c   1.000
_cell.angle_alpha   90.00
_cell.angle_beta   90.00
_cell.angle_gamma   90.00
#
_symmetry.space_group_name_H-M   'P 1'
#
loop_
_entity.id
_entity.type
_entity.pdbx_description
1 polymer ?
#
loop_
_entity_poly.entity_id
_entity_poly.type
_entity_poly.pdbx_seq_one_letter_code
_entity_poly.pdbx_strand_id
1 'polypeptide(L)'
;IALQHADCSRWLTVWQSLEEKHTLRMVLENTIEDLWKQVQQAQKNYQNATEDHKIAFASLKAKDEKSAEEIAYQMKKLQKIQESINTLRNKISAHTRDNEEQNRQLREDKEVVHKQFLKLKQQMNQARAAEYSRLTTLTVQSNAALKELQRVIDKGEQILRLAEMCRKLETEEEKVLPFYPSSLSDAEKEEAEKAIMEKPSEQLALLMQNYTALDQFWKRYNKVLLEHWALEREKTVLSQDNQKLRILLKQYLDGISVSDEVLSQQNPLLILNNRSSLQQKVLPQVPVTDKRVQRPVHNIIEAAHVVNRTL
;
A
#
# COMPACT_ATOMS: atom_id res chain seq x y z
N ILE A 1 -24.17 152.45 -118.93
CA ILE A 1 -24.06 152.83 -117.50
C ILE A 1 -25.26 152.23 -116.78
N ALA A 2 -25.01 151.48 -115.70
CA ALA A 2 -25.95 150.74 -114.86
C ALA A 2 -26.68 149.59 -115.60
N LEU A 3 -26.54 148.32 -115.24
CA LEU A 3 -26.80 147.75 -113.92
C LEU A 3 -25.99 146.46 -113.75
N GLN A 4 -24.78 146.64 -113.23
CA GLN A 4 -23.77 145.63 -112.89
C GLN A 4 -24.02 145.06 -111.47
N HIS A 5 -25.29 144.98 -111.03
CA HIS A 5 -25.64 144.84 -109.61
C HIS A 5 -26.49 143.62 -109.24
N ALA A 6 -26.85 142.75 -110.20
CA ALA A 6 -27.78 141.63 -109.95
C ALA A 6 -27.10 140.25 -109.72
N ASP A 7 -25.87 140.03 -110.21
CA ASP A 7 -25.23 138.70 -110.15
C ASP A 7 -24.40 138.42 -108.87
N CYS A 8 -24.17 139.43 -108.02
CA CYS A 8 -23.44 139.27 -106.77
C CYS A 8 -24.34 138.74 -105.61
N SER A 9 -25.65 138.99 -105.65
CA SER A 9 -26.57 138.62 -104.56
C SER A 9 -26.97 137.13 -104.55
N ARG A 10 -26.91 136.47 -105.71
CA ARG A 10 -27.31 135.05 -105.84
C ARG A 10 -26.19 134.07 -105.46
N TRP A 11 -24.93 134.47 -105.62
CA TRP A 11 -23.77 133.70 -105.12
C TRP A 11 -23.55 133.88 -103.62
N LEU A 12 -23.88 135.05 -103.04
CA LEU A 12 -23.79 135.28 -101.60
C LEU A 12 -24.75 134.40 -100.80
N THR A 13 -25.97 134.17 -101.32
CA THR A 13 -27.01 133.35 -100.68
C THR A 13 -26.73 131.85 -100.77
N VAL A 14 -26.13 131.37 -101.87
CA VAL A 14 -25.69 129.97 -101.99
C VAL A 14 -24.46 129.70 -101.12
N TRP A 15 -23.51 130.64 -101.06
CA TRP A 15 -22.34 130.53 -100.19
C TRP A 15 -22.73 130.58 -98.71
N GLN A 16 -23.63 131.49 -98.30
CA GLN A 16 -24.18 131.51 -96.93
C GLN A 16 -24.93 130.23 -96.56
N SER A 17 -25.72 129.65 -97.48
CA SER A 17 -26.43 128.38 -97.21
C SER A 17 -25.47 127.18 -97.10
N LEU A 18 -24.36 127.18 -97.84
CA LEU A 18 -23.34 126.14 -97.77
C LEU A 18 -22.53 126.27 -96.47
N GLU A 19 -22.17 127.50 -96.09
CA GLU A 19 -21.48 127.85 -94.85
C GLU A 19 -22.33 127.49 -93.63
N GLU A 20 -23.64 127.76 -93.66
CA GLU A 20 -24.61 127.38 -92.62
C GLU A 20 -24.76 125.86 -92.51
N LYS A 21 -24.79 125.13 -93.64
CA LYS A 21 -24.79 123.66 -93.60
C LYS A 21 -23.46 123.08 -93.10
N HIS A 22 -22.34 123.70 -93.45
CA HIS A 22 -21.02 123.23 -93.00
C HIS A 22 -20.82 123.50 -91.52
N THR A 23 -21.24 124.67 -91.03
CA THR A 23 -21.23 125.00 -89.60
C THR A 23 -22.20 124.13 -88.81
N LEU A 24 -23.42 123.85 -89.30
CA LEU A 24 -24.33 122.92 -88.63
C LEU A 24 -23.77 121.50 -88.56
N ARG A 25 -23.14 121.04 -89.64
CA ARG A 25 -22.47 119.74 -89.69
C ARG A 25 -21.30 119.69 -88.72
N MET A 26 -20.45 120.72 -88.68
CA MET A 26 -19.33 120.81 -87.75
C MET A 26 -19.81 120.85 -86.29
N VAL A 27 -20.91 121.55 -85.99
CA VAL A 27 -21.51 121.55 -84.65
C VAL A 27 -22.09 120.19 -84.30
N LEU A 28 -22.81 119.54 -85.22
CA LEU A 28 -23.35 118.20 -84.99
C LEU A 28 -22.23 117.15 -84.83
N GLU A 29 -21.21 117.17 -85.68
CA GLU A 29 -20.02 116.33 -85.58
C GLU A 29 -19.30 116.57 -84.25
N ASN A 30 -19.11 117.83 -83.83
CA ASN A 30 -18.54 118.16 -82.52
C ASN A 30 -19.43 117.65 -81.36
N THR A 31 -20.76 117.77 -81.45
CA THR A 31 -21.65 117.25 -80.40
C THR A 31 -21.67 115.73 -80.34
N ILE A 32 -21.59 115.05 -81.49
CA ILE A 32 -21.47 113.59 -81.56
C ILE A 32 -20.14 113.16 -80.98
N GLU A 33 -19.06 113.88 -81.28
CA GLU A 33 -17.72 113.60 -80.80
C GLU A 33 -17.58 113.88 -79.29
N ASP A 34 -18.24 114.91 -78.78
CA ASP A 34 -18.33 115.20 -77.33
C ASP A 34 -19.20 114.18 -76.59
N LEU A 35 -20.35 113.80 -77.13
CA LEU A 35 -21.18 112.72 -76.56
C LEU A 35 -20.44 111.39 -76.59
N TRP A 36 -19.70 111.09 -77.66
CA TRP A 36 -18.87 109.91 -77.75
C TRP A 36 -17.74 109.91 -76.71
N LYS A 37 -17.07 111.05 -76.51
CA LYS A 37 -16.09 111.23 -75.43
C LYS A 37 -16.70 111.07 -74.05
N GLN A 38 -17.91 111.60 -73.81
CA GLN A 38 -18.60 111.44 -72.53
C GLN A 38 -18.99 109.98 -72.27
N VAL A 39 -19.46 109.26 -73.29
CA VAL A 39 -19.77 107.83 -73.19
C VAL A 39 -18.49 107.02 -72.94
N GLN A 40 -17.40 107.30 -73.67
CA GLN A 40 -16.11 106.66 -73.41
C GLN A 40 -15.58 106.96 -72.01
N GLN A 41 -15.74 108.20 -71.54
CA GLN A 41 -15.29 108.60 -70.21
C GLN A 41 -16.12 107.94 -69.11
N ALA A 42 -17.45 107.87 -69.27
CA ALA A 42 -18.34 107.17 -68.35
C ALA A 42 -18.07 105.66 -68.33
N GLN A 43 -17.82 105.06 -69.50
CA GLN A 43 -17.42 103.66 -69.61
C GLN A 43 -16.08 103.43 -68.90
N LYS A 44 -15.07 104.26 -69.15
CA LYS A 44 -13.74 104.15 -68.51
C LYS A 44 -13.83 104.33 -66.99
N ASN A 45 -14.63 105.28 -66.51
CA ASN A 45 -14.85 105.50 -65.08
C ASN A 45 -15.55 104.30 -64.44
N TYR A 46 -16.56 103.71 -65.08
CA TYR A 46 -17.22 102.49 -64.59
C TYR A 46 -16.29 101.28 -64.63
N GLN A 47 -15.49 101.15 -65.69
CA GLN A 47 -14.46 100.12 -65.80
C GLN A 47 -13.50 100.23 -64.62
N ASN A 48 -12.90 101.39 -64.40
CA ASN A 48 -11.94 101.62 -63.32
C ASN A 48 -12.57 101.41 -61.94
N ALA A 49 -13.80 101.88 -61.71
CA ALA A 49 -14.49 101.71 -60.44
C ALA A 49 -14.88 100.24 -60.16
N THR A 50 -15.16 99.44 -61.19
CA THR A 50 -15.53 98.02 -61.01
C THR A 50 -14.36 97.05 -61.14
N GLU A 51 -13.25 97.46 -61.73
CA GLU A 51 -12.09 96.58 -61.96
C GLU A 51 -11.47 96.12 -60.64
N ASP A 52 -11.23 97.03 -59.70
CA ASP A 52 -10.69 96.68 -58.38
C ASP A 52 -11.62 95.73 -57.62
N HIS A 53 -12.93 95.95 -57.70
CA HIS A 53 -13.93 95.06 -57.12
C HIS A 53 -13.98 93.69 -57.81
N LYS A 54 -13.82 93.63 -59.14
CA LYS A 54 -13.74 92.38 -59.91
C LYS A 54 -12.49 91.59 -59.56
N ILE A 55 -11.34 92.24 -59.45
CA ILE A 55 -10.07 91.62 -59.06
C ILE A 55 -10.16 91.09 -57.62
N ALA A 56 -10.70 91.88 -56.70
CA ALA A 56 -10.90 91.47 -55.31
C ALA A 56 -11.86 90.28 -55.20
N PHE A 57 -12.98 90.31 -55.92
CA PHE A 57 -13.94 89.20 -55.97
C PHE A 57 -13.31 87.94 -56.57
N ALA A 58 -12.56 88.06 -57.67
CA ALA A 58 -11.86 86.93 -58.27
C ALA A 58 -10.82 86.33 -57.31
N SER A 59 -10.08 87.16 -56.57
CA SER A 59 -9.12 86.71 -55.56
C SER A 59 -9.80 85.99 -54.39
N LEU A 60 -10.90 86.55 -53.87
CA LEU A 60 -11.70 85.93 -52.81
C LEU A 60 -12.30 84.60 -53.28
N LYS A 61 -12.89 84.56 -54.48
CA LYS A 61 -13.44 83.33 -55.06
C LYS A 61 -12.38 82.24 -55.20
N ALA A 62 -11.18 82.59 -55.68
CA ALA A 62 -10.08 81.64 -55.78
C ALA A 62 -9.59 81.12 -54.42
N LYS A 63 -9.65 81.95 -53.37
CA LYS A 63 -9.35 81.53 -51.99
C LYS A 63 -10.44 80.65 -51.41
N ASP A 64 -11.71 80.95 -51.66
CA ASP A 64 -12.85 80.13 -51.23
C ASP A 64 -12.83 78.77 -51.91
N GLU A 65 -12.51 78.70 -53.21
CA GLU A 65 -12.40 77.45 -53.95
C GLU A 65 -11.28 76.57 -53.40
N LYS A 66 -10.09 77.14 -53.16
CA LYS A 66 -8.98 76.43 -52.49
C LYS A 66 -9.35 75.97 -51.07
N SER A 67 -10.04 76.80 -50.30
CA SER A 67 -10.47 76.46 -48.94
C SER A 67 -11.52 75.35 -48.97
N ALA A 68 -12.43 75.35 -49.93
CA ALA A 68 -13.42 74.30 -50.12
C ALA A 68 -12.76 72.96 -50.50
N GLU A 69 -11.76 72.99 -51.38
CA GLU A 69 -10.96 71.80 -51.72
C GLU A 69 -10.22 71.24 -50.50
N GLU A 70 -9.58 72.11 -49.70
CA GLU A 70 -8.90 71.75 -48.46
C GLU A 70 -9.89 71.12 -47.45
N ILE A 71 -11.04 71.76 -47.22
CA ILE A 71 -12.09 71.24 -46.33
C ILE A 71 -12.56 69.86 -46.81
N ALA A 72 -12.81 69.69 -48.11
CA ALA A 72 -13.23 68.41 -48.67
C ALA A 72 -12.15 67.31 -48.49
N TYR A 73 -10.88 67.66 -48.65
CA TYR A 73 -9.76 66.76 -48.39
C TYR A 73 -9.68 66.37 -46.91
N GLN A 74 -9.76 67.34 -46.00
CA GLN A 74 -9.70 67.09 -44.56
C GLN A 74 -10.93 66.28 -44.08
N MET A 75 -12.13 66.53 -44.61
CA MET A 75 -13.32 65.72 -44.31
C MET A 75 -13.13 64.26 -44.71
N LYS A 76 -12.59 64.00 -45.91
CA LYS A 76 -12.28 62.62 -46.35
C LYS A 76 -11.22 61.97 -45.46
N LYS A 77 -10.18 62.71 -45.07
CA LYS A 77 -9.12 62.20 -44.18
C LYS A 77 -9.69 61.88 -42.80
N LEU A 78 -10.52 62.75 -42.24
CA LEU A 78 -11.18 62.57 -40.95
C LEU A 78 -12.11 61.36 -40.97
N GLN A 79 -12.87 61.17 -42.05
CA GLN A 79 -13.70 59.98 -42.23
C GLN A 79 -12.86 58.68 -42.24
N LYS A 80 -11.76 58.64 -43.00
CA LYS A 80 -10.87 57.45 -43.03
C LYS A 80 -10.27 57.14 -41.64
N ILE A 81 -9.85 58.17 -40.92
CA ILE A 81 -9.32 57.99 -39.55
C ILE A 81 -10.44 57.51 -38.62
N GLN A 82 -11.66 58.05 -38.74
CA GLN A 82 -12.81 57.62 -37.94
C GLN A 82 -13.20 56.16 -38.22
N GLU A 83 -13.21 55.75 -39.49
CA GLU A 83 -13.42 54.35 -39.89
C GLU A 83 -12.34 53.45 -39.31
N SER A 84 -11.06 53.85 -39.39
CA SER A 84 -9.94 53.13 -38.78
C SER A 84 -10.11 52.99 -37.26
N ILE A 85 -10.44 54.07 -36.55
CA ILE A 85 -10.70 54.06 -35.10
C ILE A 85 -11.85 53.08 -34.79
N ASN A 86 -12.94 53.12 -35.56
CA ASN A 86 -14.07 52.22 -35.35
C ASN A 86 -13.69 50.75 -35.58
N THR A 87 -12.92 50.44 -36.62
CA THR A 87 -12.44 49.06 -36.86
C THR A 87 -11.50 48.58 -35.74
N LEU A 88 -10.60 49.43 -35.25
CA LEU A 88 -9.70 49.10 -34.15
C LEU A 88 -10.47 48.92 -32.84
N ARG A 89 -11.47 49.77 -32.56
CA ARG A 89 -12.36 49.61 -31.39
C ARG A 89 -13.11 48.28 -31.44
N ASN A 90 -13.65 47.91 -32.60
CA ASN A 90 -14.34 46.63 -32.77
C ASN A 90 -13.38 45.45 -32.58
N LYS A 91 -12.15 45.53 -33.10
CA LYS A 91 -11.12 44.50 -32.88
C LYS A 91 -10.74 44.36 -31.41
N ILE A 92 -10.54 45.48 -30.71
CA ILE A 92 -10.25 45.47 -29.26
C ILE A 92 -11.40 44.80 -28.51
N SER A 93 -12.65 45.19 -28.78
CA SER A 93 -13.82 44.60 -28.13
C SER A 93 -13.96 43.10 -28.40
N ALA A 94 -13.70 42.66 -29.64
CA ALA A 94 -13.73 41.23 -29.99
C ALA A 94 -12.63 40.47 -29.24
N HIS A 95 -11.40 40.97 -29.28
CA HIS A 95 -10.26 40.35 -28.60
C HIS A 95 -10.43 40.31 -27.07
N THR A 96 -11.01 41.34 -26.46
CA THR A 96 -11.34 41.32 -25.03
C THR A 96 -12.34 40.22 -24.72
N ARG A 97 -13.41 40.08 -25.52
CA ARG A 97 -14.42 39.03 -25.32
C ARG A 97 -13.83 37.62 -25.50
N ASP A 98 -13.02 37.41 -26.53
CA ASP A 98 -12.37 36.12 -26.78
C ASP A 98 -11.38 35.76 -25.66
N ASN A 99 -10.62 36.73 -25.16
CA ASN A 99 -9.72 36.54 -24.03
C ASN A 99 -10.46 36.21 -22.73
N GLU A 100 -11.61 36.86 -22.47
CA GLU A 100 -12.44 36.57 -21.30
C GLU A 100 -13.02 35.14 -21.38
N GLU A 101 -13.48 34.74 -22.56
CA GLU A 101 -13.96 33.39 -22.84
C GLU A 101 -12.88 32.34 -22.62
N GLN A 102 -11.70 32.51 -23.22
CA GLN A 102 -10.57 31.59 -23.07
C GLN A 102 -10.11 31.50 -21.61
N ASN A 103 -10.02 32.63 -20.91
CA ASN A 103 -9.66 32.62 -19.49
C ASN A 103 -10.70 31.91 -18.63
N ARG A 104 -11.99 32.00 -18.98
CA ARG A 104 -13.04 31.27 -18.27
C ARG A 104 -12.91 29.76 -18.49
N GLN A 105 -12.73 29.33 -19.73
CA GLN A 105 -12.53 27.91 -20.07
C GLN A 105 -11.29 27.33 -19.36
N LEU A 106 -10.16 28.04 -19.39
CA LEU A 106 -8.94 27.61 -18.69
C LEU A 106 -9.13 27.48 -17.17
N ARG A 107 -9.97 28.32 -16.57
CA ARG A 107 -10.30 28.22 -15.13
C ARG A 107 -11.17 26.99 -14.85
N GLU A 108 -12.16 26.73 -15.69
CA GLU A 108 -13.04 25.56 -15.58
C GLU A 108 -12.22 24.26 -15.73
N ASP A 109 -11.37 24.17 -16.74
CA ASP A 109 -10.49 23.01 -16.97
C ASP A 109 -9.53 22.79 -15.79
N LYS A 110 -8.93 23.88 -15.28
CA LYS A 110 -8.08 23.82 -14.09
C LYS A 110 -8.84 23.27 -12.89
N GLU A 111 -10.07 23.69 -12.66
CA GLU A 111 -10.89 23.18 -11.56
C GLU A 111 -11.23 21.70 -11.72
N VAL A 112 -11.57 21.26 -12.93
CA VAL A 112 -11.84 19.85 -13.22
C VAL A 112 -10.61 18.99 -12.93
N VAL A 113 -9.45 19.39 -13.46
CA VAL A 113 -8.18 18.68 -13.22
C VAL A 113 -7.83 18.70 -11.73
N HIS A 114 -8.06 19.82 -11.03
CA HIS A 114 -7.79 19.90 -9.60
C HIS A 114 -8.69 18.95 -8.79
N LYS A 115 -9.98 18.84 -9.12
CA LYS A 115 -10.91 17.89 -8.49
C LYS A 115 -10.47 16.44 -8.73
N GLN A 116 -10.06 16.11 -9.96
CA GLN A 116 -9.53 14.79 -10.29
C GLN A 116 -8.24 14.48 -9.52
N PHE A 117 -7.33 15.45 -9.41
CA PHE A 117 -6.10 15.32 -8.63
C PHE A 117 -6.38 15.04 -7.15
N LEU A 118 -7.31 15.79 -6.53
CA LEU A 118 -7.68 15.57 -5.13
C LEU A 118 -8.29 14.17 -4.93
N LYS A 119 -9.18 13.73 -5.84
CA LYS A 119 -9.76 12.39 -5.80
C LYS A 119 -8.68 11.31 -5.91
N LEU A 120 -7.75 11.45 -6.84
CA LEU A 120 -6.66 10.50 -7.03
C LEU A 120 -5.72 10.48 -5.81
N LYS A 121 -5.42 11.64 -5.22
CA LYS A 121 -4.61 11.75 -4.00
C LYS A 121 -5.29 11.05 -2.82
N GLN A 122 -6.61 11.18 -2.68
CA GLN A 122 -7.38 10.48 -1.66
C GLN A 122 -7.33 8.97 -1.89
N GLN A 123 -7.56 8.50 -3.12
CA GLN A 123 -7.48 7.07 -3.47
C GLN A 123 -6.09 6.49 -3.21
N MET A 124 -5.03 7.21 -3.58
CA MET A 124 -3.65 6.80 -3.32
C MET A 124 -3.38 6.64 -1.81
N ASN A 125 -3.85 7.60 -1.00
CA ASN A 125 -3.68 7.54 0.46
C ASN A 125 -4.47 6.39 1.08
N GLN A 126 -5.70 6.14 0.60
CA GLN A 126 -6.52 5.01 1.04
C GLN A 126 -5.88 3.66 0.69
N ALA A 127 -5.41 3.50 -0.55
CA ALA A 127 -4.70 2.29 -0.98
C ALA A 127 -3.43 2.05 -0.16
N ARG A 128 -2.64 3.11 0.06
CA ARG A 128 -1.44 3.04 0.90
C ARG A 128 -1.79 2.61 2.34
N ALA A 129 -2.82 3.19 2.96
CA ALA A 129 -3.27 2.82 4.29
C ALA A 129 -3.77 1.37 4.38
N ALA A 130 -4.52 0.91 3.36
CA ALA A 130 -5.00 -0.47 3.28
C ALA A 130 -3.84 -1.47 3.19
N GLU A 131 -2.85 -1.20 2.33
CA GLU A 131 -1.66 -2.05 2.21
C GLU A 131 -0.81 -2.05 3.49
N TYR A 132 -0.65 -0.90 4.15
CA TYR A 132 0.01 -0.86 5.47
C TYR A 132 -0.71 -1.71 6.51
N SER A 133 -2.05 -1.64 6.57
CA SER A 133 -2.84 -2.45 7.49
C SER A 133 -2.73 -3.95 7.17
N ARG A 134 -2.76 -4.30 5.87
CA ARG A 134 -2.63 -5.68 5.41
C ARG A 134 -1.26 -6.26 5.75
N LEU A 135 -0.19 -5.50 5.50
CA LEU A 135 1.17 -5.89 5.85
C LEU A 135 1.32 -6.10 7.36
N THR A 136 0.82 -5.16 8.16
CA THR A 136 0.86 -5.26 9.63
C THR A 136 0.14 -6.51 10.11
N THR A 137 -1.05 -6.79 9.56
CA THR A 137 -1.84 -7.98 9.91
C THR A 137 -1.08 -9.25 9.56
N LEU A 138 -0.52 -9.33 8.35
CA LEU A 138 0.26 -10.48 7.90
C LEU A 138 1.47 -10.69 8.80
N THR A 139 2.23 -9.65 9.11
CA THR A 139 3.42 -9.74 9.98
C THR A 139 3.05 -10.25 11.38
N VAL A 140 1.96 -9.77 11.97
CA VAL A 140 1.50 -10.24 13.29
C VAL A 140 1.09 -11.71 13.23
N GLN A 141 0.29 -12.09 12.24
CA GLN A 141 -0.18 -13.48 12.08
C GLN A 141 0.97 -14.44 11.81
N SER A 142 1.91 -14.09 10.92
CA SER A 142 3.09 -14.90 10.65
C SER A 142 3.97 -15.06 11.89
N ASN A 143 4.21 -13.98 12.64
CA ASN A 143 4.97 -14.07 13.89
C ASN A 143 4.27 -14.91 14.96
N ALA A 144 2.94 -14.84 15.06
CA ALA A 144 2.18 -15.69 15.96
C ALA A 144 2.29 -17.18 15.57
N ALA A 145 2.16 -17.49 14.27
CA ALA A 145 2.33 -18.85 13.76
C ALA A 145 3.75 -19.38 14.00
N LEU A 146 4.78 -18.55 13.76
CA LEU A 146 6.18 -18.91 14.04
C LEU A 146 6.41 -19.24 15.52
N LYS A 147 5.82 -18.46 16.44
CA LYS A 147 5.91 -18.73 17.88
C LYS A 147 5.23 -20.05 18.26
N GLU A 148 4.06 -20.34 17.70
CA GLU A 148 3.39 -21.61 17.96
C GLU A 148 4.17 -22.81 17.41
N LEU A 149 4.72 -22.69 16.21
CA LEU A 149 5.58 -23.72 15.63
C LEU A 149 6.84 -23.94 16.48
N GLN A 150 7.48 -22.86 16.95
CA GLN A 150 8.62 -22.97 17.85
C GLN A 150 8.24 -23.69 19.15
N ARG A 151 7.08 -23.37 19.74
CA ARG A 151 6.59 -24.06 20.94
C ARG A 151 6.37 -25.56 20.71
N VAL A 152 5.90 -25.96 19.52
CA VAL A 152 5.75 -27.37 19.16
C VAL A 152 7.11 -28.05 19.00
N ILE A 153 8.08 -27.38 18.39
CA ILE A 153 9.46 -27.87 18.28
C ILE A 153 10.07 -28.07 19.67
N ASP A 154 9.98 -27.08 20.55
CA ASP A 154 10.53 -27.14 21.92
C ASP A 154 9.93 -28.31 22.72
N LYS A 155 8.62 -28.57 22.56
CA LYS A 155 7.95 -29.73 23.16
C LYS A 155 8.44 -31.05 22.56
N GLY A 156 8.60 -31.11 21.23
CA GLY A 156 9.17 -32.27 20.55
C GLY A 156 10.58 -32.59 21.05
N GLU A 157 11.45 -31.57 21.15
CA GLU A 157 12.79 -31.70 21.71
C GLU A 157 12.79 -32.15 23.17
N GLN A 158 11.86 -31.64 23.99
CA GLN A 158 11.70 -32.10 25.37
C GLN A 158 11.33 -33.59 25.43
N ILE A 159 10.37 -34.03 24.61
CA ILE A 159 9.97 -35.44 24.53
C ILE A 159 11.15 -36.31 24.10
N LEU A 160 11.92 -35.89 23.09
CA LEU A 160 13.11 -36.61 22.63
C LEU A 160 14.19 -36.71 23.72
N ARG A 161 14.47 -35.61 24.43
CA ARG A 161 15.42 -35.60 25.56
C ARG A 161 14.98 -36.56 26.68
N LEU A 162 13.70 -36.55 27.03
CA LEU A 162 13.14 -37.47 28.02
C LEU A 162 13.23 -38.92 27.54
N ALA A 163 12.91 -39.19 26.29
CA ALA A 163 13.04 -40.52 25.70
C ALA A 163 14.48 -41.03 25.73
N GLU A 164 15.47 -40.18 25.43
CA GLU A 164 16.89 -40.52 25.53
C GLU A 164 17.33 -40.80 26.98
N MET A 165 16.88 -39.99 27.94
CA MET A 165 17.13 -40.23 29.36
C MET A 165 16.53 -41.54 29.84
N CYS A 166 15.27 -41.83 29.48
CA CYS A 166 14.61 -43.10 29.81
C CYS A 166 15.34 -44.28 29.16
N ARG A 167 15.79 -44.14 27.91
CA ARG A 167 16.53 -45.18 27.18
C ARG A 167 17.84 -45.58 27.87
N LYS A 168 18.47 -44.69 28.64
CA LYS A 168 19.67 -45.04 29.43
C LYS A 168 19.37 -46.02 30.58
N LEU A 169 18.13 -46.06 31.06
CA LEU A 169 17.69 -46.92 32.16
C LEU A 169 17.11 -48.26 31.68
N GLU A 170 16.93 -48.42 30.36
CA GLU A 170 16.41 -49.65 29.76
C GLU A 170 17.50 -50.72 29.67
N THR A 171 17.08 -51.97 29.77
CA THR A 171 17.96 -53.13 29.55
C THR A 171 18.37 -53.26 28.08
N GLU A 172 19.48 -53.94 27.78
CA GLU A 172 19.92 -54.15 26.40
C GLU A 172 18.89 -54.93 25.57
N GLU A 173 18.19 -55.88 26.18
CA GLU A 173 17.10 -56.62 25.53
C GLU A 173 15.99 -55.69 25.07
N GLU A 174 15.57 -54.74 25.92
CA GLU A 174 14.50 -53.77 25.61
C GLU A 174 14.93 -52.70 24.60
N LYS A 175 16.23 -52.46 24.45
CA LYS A 175 16.77 -51.56 23.42
C LYS A 175 16.79 -52.22 22.04
N VAL A 176 17.05 -53.52 21.99
CA VAL A 176 17.15 -54.31 20.74
C VAL A 176 15.77 -54.81 20.28
N LEU A 177 14.92 -55.21 21.22
CA LEU A 177 13.54 -55.66 20.98
C LEU A 177 12.55 -54.81 21.81
N PRO A 178 12.27 -53.55 21.40
CA PRO A 178 11.38 -52.67 22.16
C PRO A 178 9.91 -53.14 22.17
N PHE A 179 9.52 -53.95 21.19
CA PHE A 179 8.16 -54.43 21.01
C PHE A 179 8.15 -55.95 21.05
N TYR A 180 7.51 -56.48 22.09
CA TYR A 180 7.39 -57.92 22.26
C TYR A 180 6.35 -58.50 21.30
N PRO A 181 6.55 -59.72 20.80
CA PRO A 181 5.54 -60.42 20.02
C PRO A 181 4.27 -60.56 20.87
N SER A 182 3.12 -60.25 20.28
CA SER A 182 1.85 -60.38 20.98
C SER A 182 1.65 -61.84 21.41
N SER A 183 1.31 -62.05 22.67
CA SER A 183 0.94 -63.36 23.20
C SER A 183 -0.43 -63.84 22.71
N LEU A 184 -1.16 -62.98 21.99
CA LEU A 184 -2.44 -63.30 21.37
C LEU A 184 -2.25 -64.18 20.14
N SER A 185 -3.13 -65.17 20.01
CA SER A 185 -3.31 -65.93 18.77
C SER A 185 -3.81 -65.03 17.63
N ASP A 186 -3.65 -65.47 16.39
CA ASP A 186 -4.05 -64.66 15.23
C ASP A 186 -5.57 -64.41 15.19
N ALA A 187 -6.38 -65.34 15.73
CA ALA A 187 -7.82 -65.16 15.90
C ALA A 187 -8.15 -64.06 16.93
N GLU A 188 -7.45 -64.02 18.06
CA GLU A 188 -7.64 -63.01 19.10
C GLU A 188 -7.15 -61.62 18.65
N LYS A 189 -6.11 -61.56 17.81
CA LYS A 189 -5.67 -60.30 17.18
C LYS A 189 -6.74 -59.75 16.25
N GLU A 190 -7.33 -60.59 15.42
CA GLU A 190 -8.37 -60.19 14.47
C GLU A 190 -9.64 -59.71 15.20
N GLU A 191 -9.97 -60.33 16.34
CA GLU A 191 -11.07 -59.91 17.21
C GLU A 191 -10.77 -58.57 17.90
N ALA A 192 -9.55 -58.37 18.40
CA ALA A 192 -9.13 -57.09 18.99
C ALA A 192 -9.13 -55.94 17.96
N GLU A 193 -8.69 -56.20 16.72
CA GLU A 193 -8.74 -55.22 15.64
C GLU A 193 -10.19 -54.83 15.27
N LYS A 194 -11.11 -55.81 15.23
CA LYS A 194 -12.54 -55.56 15.02
C LYS A 194 -13.14 -54.72 16.15
N ALA A 195 -12.78 -55.00 17.40
CA ALA A 195 -13.22 -54.23 18.57
C ALA A 195 -12.71 -52.78 18.56
N ILE A 196 -11.51 -52.52 18.03
CA ILE A 196 -10.96 -51.16 17.87
C ILE A 196 -11.72 -50.37 16.79
N MET A 197 -12.20 -51.05 15.74
CA MET A 197 -13.02 -50.42 14.69
C MET A 197 -14.46 -50.12 15.13
N GLU A 198 -14.96 -50.83 16.14
CA GLU A 198 -16.27 -50.57 16.71
C GLU A 198 -16.27 -49.22 17.46
N LYS A 199 -17.35 -48.44 17.30
CA LYS A 199 -17.45 -47.11 17.91
C LYS A 199 -17.64 -47.27 19.43
N PRO A 200 -16.70 -46.81 20.27
CA PRO A 200 -16.77 -47.04 21.70
C PRO A 200 -17.93 -46.26 22.32
N SER A 201 -18.66 -46.92 23.22
CA SER A 201 -19.76 -46.32 23.99
C SER A 201 -19.26 -45.56 25.23
N GLU A 202 -18.10 -45.93 25.76
CA GLU A 202 -17.52 -45.35 26.97
C GLU A 202 -16.64 -44.12 26.69
N GLN A 203 -16.70 -43.12 27.57
CA GLN A 203 -15.97 -41.85 27.43
C GLN A 203 -14.45 -42.03 27.40
N LEU A 204 -13.92 -42.94 28.23
CA LEU A 204 -12.49 -43.24 28.26
C LEU A 204 -12.03 -43.88 26.94
N ALA A 205 -12.81 -44.82 26.40
CA ALA A 205 -12.50 -45.48 25.15
C ALA A 205 -12.55 -44.50 23.95
N LEU A 206 -13.48 -43.54 23.96
CA LEU A 206 -13.54 -42.46 22.97
C LEU A 206 -12.29 -41.55 23.02
N LEU A 207 -11.78 -41.27 24.22
CA LEU A 207 -10.54 -40.49 24.37
C LEU A 207 -9.33 -41.30 23.89
N MET A 208 -9.28 -42.60 24.22
CA MET A 208 -8.19 -43.49 23.83
C MET A 208 -8.12 -43.74 22.32
N GLN A 209 -9.23 -43.59 21.56
CA GLN A 209 -9.18 -43.64 20.09
C GLN A 209 -8.19 -42.64 19.49
N ASN A 210 -8.08 -41.44 20.06
CA ASN A 210 -7.13 -40.41 19.61
C ASN A 210 -5.65 -40.76 19.91
N TYR A 211 -5.41 -41.79 20.73
CA TYR A 211 -4.09 -42.25 21.15
C TYR A 211 -3.79 -43.69 20.71
N THR A 212 -4.54 -44.23 19.75
CA THR A 212 -4.28 -45.57 19.18
C THR A 212 -2.86 -45.72 18.65
N ALA A 213 -2.25 -44.65 18.12
CA ALA A 213 -0.84 -44.62 17.71
C ALA A 213 0.16 -44.84 18.86
N LEU A 214 -0.25 -44.70 20.13
CA LEU A 214 0.58 -44.94 21.31
C LEU A 214 0.39 -46.35 21.90
N ASP A 215 -0.33 -47.26 21.25
CA ASP A 215 -0.55 -48.63 21.76
C ASP A 215 0.76 -49.34 22.12
N GLN A 216 1.77 -49.26 21.25
CA GLN A 216 3.09 -49.85 21.51
C GLN A 216 3.81 -49.22 22.71
N PHE A 217 3.63 -47.91 22.93
CA PHE A 217 4.17 -47.23 24.11
C PHE A 217 3.54 -47.78 25.39
N TRP A 218 2.22 -47.96 25.40
CA TRP A 218 1.49 -48.49 26.56
C TRP A 218 1.84 -49.95 26.85
N LYS A 219 2.01 -50.78 25.81
CA LYS A 219 2.51 -52.16 25.96
C LYS A 219 3.87 -52.20 26.66
N ARG A 220 4.80 -51.33 26.23
CA ARG A 220 6.13 -51.22 26.83
C ARG A 220 6.08 -50.72 28.27
N TYR A 221 5.28 -49.68 28.53
CA TYR A 221 5.07 -49.14 29.88
C TYR A 221 4.50 -50.19 30.84
N ASN A 222 3.46 -50.91 30.43
CA ASN A 222 2.80 -51.93 31.25
C ASN A 222 3.75 -53.11 31.56
N LYS A 223 4.59 -53.51 30.61
CA LYS A 223 5.62 -54.53 30.87
C LYS A 223 6.56 -54.09 31.99
N VAL A 224 7.17 -52.91 31.89
CA VAL A 224 8.12 -52.41 32.89
C VAL A 224 7.43 -52.25 34.25
N LEU A 225 6.16 -51.87 34.27
CA LEU A 225 5.37 -51.78 35.49
C LEU A 225 5.17 -53.16 36.16
N LEU A 226 4.89 -54.20 35.38
CA LEU A 226 4.79 -55.57 35.88
C LEU A 226 6.13 -56.07 36.43
N GLU A 227 7.23 -55.79 35.73
CA GLU A 227 8.58 -56.14 36.17
C GLU A 227 8.96 -55.41 37.46
N HIS A 228 8.64 -54.12 37.58
CA HIS A 228 8.80 -53.37 38.82
C HIS A 228 8.06 -54.05 39.98
N TRP A 229 6.79 -54.44 39.79
CA TRP A 229 6.03 -55.12 40.84
C TRP A 229 6.62 -56.49 41.21
N ALA A 230 7.13 -57.24 40.24
CA ALA A 230 7.82 -58.50 40.49
C ALA A 230 9.09 -58.30 41.33
N LEU A 231 9.92 -57.32 40.96
CA LEU A 231 11.14 -56.97 41.68
C LEU A 231 10.86 -56.49 43.11
N GLU A 232 9.84 -55.66 43.32
CA GLU A 232 9.49 -55.19 44.67
C GLU A 232 9.02 -56.34 45.57
N ARG A 233 8.27 -57.30 44.99
CA ARG A 233 7.88 -58.52 45.70
C ARG A 233 9.10 -59.36 46.09
N GLU A 234 10.02 -59.59 45.15
CA GLU A 234 11.23 -60.38 45.39
C GLU A 234 12.12 -59.73 46.46
N LYS A 235 12.35 -58.41 46.36
CA LYS A 235 13.06 -57.63 47.37
C LYS A 235 12.43 -57.77 48.75
N THR A 236 11.10 -57.74 48.83
CA THR A 236 10.37 -57.94 50.10
C THR A 236 10.64 -59.32 50.68
N VAL A 237 10.58 -60.38 49.86
CA VAL A 237 10.86 -61.76 50.27
C VAL A 237 12.32 -61.91 50.74
N LEU A 238 13.28 -61.45 49.94
CA LEU A 238 14.70 -61.50 50.28
C LEU A 238 15.02 -60.72 51.55
N SER A 239 14.35 -59.58 51.78
CA SER A 239 14.51 -58.79 53.00
C SER A 239 14.01 -59.56 54.23
N GLN A 240 12.84 -60.21 54.14
CA GLN A 240 12.31 -61.06 55.20
C GLN A 240 13.22 -62.24 55.49
N ASP A 241 13.75 -62.89 54.46
CA ASP A 241 14.66 -64.02 54.63
C ASP A 241 16.01 -63.59 55.19
N ASN A 242 16.54 -62.44 54.77
CA ASN A 242 17.74 -61.86 55.38
C ASN A 242 17.52 -61.57 56.87
N GLN A 243 16.36 -61.03 57.24
CA GLN A 243 15.99 -60.80 58.64
C GLN A 243 15.93 -62.11 59.44
N LYS A 244 15.30 -63.16 58.89
CA LYS A 244 15.26 -64.49 59.52
C LYS A 244 16.66 -65.07 59.70
N LEU A 245 17.51 -64.98 58.68
CA LEU A 245 18.90 -65.46 58.75
C LEU A 245 19.71 -64.70 59.79
N ARG A 246 19.54 -63.39 59.91
CA ARG A 246 20.16 -62.58 60.98
C ARG A 246 19.71 -63.03 62.36
N ILE A 247 18.42 -63.33 62.53
CA ILE A 247 17.88 -63.85 63.80
C ILE A 247 18.47 -65.23 64.11
N LEU A 248 18.52 -66.15 63.14
CA LEU A 248 19.10 -67.49 63.31
C LEU A 248 20.60 -67.41 63.62
N LEU A 249 21.33 -66.51 62.96
CA LEU A 249 22.74 -66.28 63.24
C LEU A 249 22.95 -65.73 64.65
N LYS A 250 22.11 -64.77 65.09
CA LYS A 250 22.13 -64.28 66.47
C LYS A 250 21.90 -65.44 67.45
N GLN A 251 20.87 -66.25 67.24
CA GLN A 251 20.59 -67.43 68.08
C GLN A 251 21.74 -68.43 68.12
N TYR A 252 22.42 -68.67 66.99
CA TYR A 252 23.58 -69.56 66.94
C TYR A 252 24.78 -69.01 67.73
N LEU A 253 25.08 -67.71 67.56
CA LEU A 253 26.15 -67.03 68.31
C LEU A 253 25.85 -66.98 69.81
N ASP A 254 24.59 -66.72 70.18
CA ASP A 254 24.08 -66.78 71.55
C ASP A 254 24.16 -68.20 72.13
N GLY A 255 24.01 -69.25 71.30
CA GLY A 255 24.16 -70.65 71.72
C GLY A 255 25.61 -71.09 71.98
N ILE A 256 26.60 -70.40 71.40
CA ILE A 256 28.03 -70.76 71.51
C ILE A 256 28.79 -69.82 72.44
N SER A 257 28.38 -68.55 72.53
CA SER A 257 28.97 -67.57 73.44
C SER A 257 28.16 -67.47 74.73
N VAL A 258 28.85 -67.32 75.87
CA VAL A 258 28.19 -67.06 77.15
C VAL A 258 28.15 -65.54 77.35
N SER A 259 27.02 -64.93 77.06
CA SER A 259 26.76 -63.50 77.29
C SER A 259 25.68 -63.32 78.36
N ASP A 260 25.64 -62.14 78.99
CA ASP A 260 24.69 -61.82 80.07
C ASP A 260 23.23 -61.85 79.57
N GLU A 261 23.01 -61.42 78.32
CA GLU A 261 21.72 -61.46 77.65
C GLU A 261 21.25 -62.91 77.44
N VAL A 262 22.17 -63.83 77.12
CA VAL A 262 21.87 -65.27 77.06
C VAL A 262 21.48 -65.73 78.44
N LEU A 263 22.34 -65.63 79.47
CA LEU A 263 22.07 -66.13 80.83
C LEU A 263 20.76 -65.63 81.47
N SER A 264 20.27 -64.45 81.07
CA SER A 264 18.98 -63.89 81.50
C SER A 264 17.75 -64.57 80.87
N GLN A 265 17.90 -65.20 79.71
CA GLN A 265 16.85 -65.91 78.98
C GLN A 265 16.78 -67.40 79.39
N GLN A 266 15.79 -68.14 78.89
CA GLN A 266 15.65 -69.57 79.19
C GLN A 266 16.65 -70.37 78.35
N ASN A 267 17.76 -70.84 78.95
CA ASN A 267 18.85 -71.49 78.23
C ASN A 267 19.16 -72.90 78.76
N PRO A 268 19.72 -73.78 77.92
CA PRO A 268 20.18 -75.10 78.35
C PRO A 268 21.37 -75.07 79.31
N LEU A 269 22.06 -73.93 79.47
CA LEU A 269 23.22 -73.76 80.36
C LEU A 269 22.83 -73.67 81.85
N LEU A 270 21.60 -73.28 82.18
CA LEU A 270 21.08 -73.15 83.55
C LEU A 270 19.75 -73.88 83.69
N ILE A 271 19.80 -75.16 84.05
CA ILE A 271 18.61 -75.99 84.25
C ILE A 271 18.11 -75.80 85.68
N LEU A 272 17.08 -74.97 85.86
CA LEU A 272 16.36 -74.81 87.12
C LEU A 272 15.07 -75.66 87.08
N ASN A 273 14.83 -76.48 88.11
CA ASN A 273 13.62 -77.29 88.30
C ASN A 273 13.30 -78.36 87.24
N ASN A 274 14.31 -79.10 86.77
CA ASN A 274 14.14 -80.33 85.96
C ASN A 274 13.28 -80.18 84.69
N ARG A 275 13.05 -78.95 84.22
CA ARG A 275 12.39 -78.64 82.95
C ARG A 275 13.45 -78.41 81.90
N SER A 276 14.10 -79.47 81.45
CA SER A 276 14.88 -79.43 80.22
C SER A 276 13.90 -79.25 79.05
N SER A 277 13.68 -78.02 78.61
CA SER A 277 12.97 -77.72 77.38
C SER A 277 13.86 -78.02 76.17
N LEU A 278 14.36 -79.25 76.08
CA LEU A 278 14.81 -79.84 74.81
C LEU A 278 13.55 -80.16 74.01
N GLN A 279 12.84 -79.13 73.54
CA GLN A 279 12.04 -79.29 72.34
C GLN A 279 13.04 -79.39 71.19
N GLN A 280 13.54 -80.60 70.95
CA GLN A 280 14.19 -80.96 69.72
C GLN A 280 13.13 -80.78 68.62
N LYS A 281 13.01 -79.55 68.12
CA LYS A 281 12.37 -79.28 66.84
C LYS A 281 13.28 -79.95 65.82
N VAL A 282 13.00 -81.22 65.57
CA VAL A 282 13.50 -81.92 64.39
C VAL A 282 13.05 -81.04 63.23
N LEU A 283 14.00 -80.28 62.67
CA LEU A 283 13.84 -79.71 61.34
C LEU A 283 13.39 -80.88 60.46
N PRO A 284 12.25 -80.80 59.74
CA PRO A 284 11.94 -81.85 58.79
C PRO A 284 13.12 -81.98 57.83
N GLN A 285 13.82 -83.11 57.90
CA GLN A 285 14.77 -83.49 56.87
C GLN A 285 13.94 -83.66 55.60
N VAL A 286 13.89 -82.62 54.77
CA VAL A 286 13.36 -82.74 53.42
C VAL A 286 14.30 -83.71 52.69
N PRO A 287 13.81 -84.87 52.22
CA PRO A 287 14.63 -85.77 51.44
C PRO A 287 15.11 -85.02 50.20
N VAL A 288 16.43 -84.94 49.99
CA VAL A 288 17.05 -84.27 48.84
C VAL A 288 16.79 -85.04 47.52
N THR A 289 15.88 -86.01 47.52
CA THR A 289 15.54 -86.88 46.39
C THR A 289 14.19 -86.54 45.72
N ASP A 290 13.47 -85.53 46.20
CA ASP A 290 12.17 -85.14 45.63
C ASP A 290 12.34 -84.18 44.44
N LYS A 291 11.86 -84.58 43.25
CA LYS A 291 12.07 -83.85 41.97
C LYS A 291 11.40 -82.45 41.94
N ARG A 292 10.59 -82.11 42.94
CA ARG A 292 9.89 -80.81 43.07
C ARG A 292 10.69 -79.74 43.82
N VAL A 293 11.83 -80.09 44.43
CA VAL A 293 12.71 -79.18 45.22
C VAL A 293 14.08 -79.01 44.54
N GLN A 294 14.23 -79.41 43.27
CA GLN A 294 15.44 -79.11 42.52
C GLN A 294 15.55 -77.61 42.27
N ARG A 295 16.54 -76.97 42.91
CA ARG A 295 17.01 -75.65 42.49
C ARG A 295 17.54 -75.77 41.05
N PRO A 296 17.27 -74.81 40.15
CA PRO A 296 17.94 -74.78 38.86
C PRO A 296 19.45 -74.74 39.10
N VAL A 297 20.16 -75.77 38.64
CA VAL A 297 21.62 -75.85 38.68
C VAL A 297 22.12 -74.80 37.69
N HIS A 298 22.55 -73.66 38.22
CA HIS A 298 23.32 -72.72 37.43
C HIS A 298 24.72 -73.32 37.34
N ASN A 299 25.18 -73.60 36.11
CA ASN A 299 26.57 -73.95 35.87
C ASN A 299 27.42 -72.72 36.24
N ILE A 300 27.90 -72.68 37.48
CA ILE A 300 28.93 -71.74 37.89
C ILE A 300 30.22 -72.29 37.29
N ILE A 301 30.56 -71.81 36.09
CA ILE A 301 31.92 -71.95 35.59
C ILE A 301 32.73 -70.91 36.35
N GLU A 302 33.52 -71.37 37.33
CA GLU A 302 34.52 -70.52 37.96
C GLU A 302 35.45 -69.96 36.88
N ALA A 303 35.59 -68.64 36.83
CA ALA A 303 36.40 -67.91 35.86
C ALA A 303 37.91 -68.26 35.88
N ALA A 304 38.35 -69.11 36.82
CA ALA A 304 39.72 -69.59 36.93
C ALA A 304 40.10 -70.69 35.91
N HIS A 305 39.14 -71.30 35.19
CA HIS A 305 39.41 -72.43 34.29
C HIS A 305 39.15 -72.19 32.79
N VAL A 306 38.94 -70.94 32.36
CA VAL A 306 38.72 -70.60 30.93
C VAL A 306 40.03 -70.32 30.16
N VAL A 307 41.17 -70.20 30.84
CA VAL A 307 42.47 -70.02 30.16
C VAL A 307 43.21 -71.35 30.09
N ASN A 308 42.78 -72.24 29.19
CA ASN A 308 43.66 -73.31 28.65
C ASN A 308 43.16 -73.95 27.34
N ARG A 309 42.39 -73.21 26.52
CA ARG A 309 42.15 -73.56 25.11
C ARG A 309 41.99 -72.32 24.24
N THR A 310 43.08 -71.57 24.07
CA THR A 310 43.34 -70.74 22.88
C THR A 310 44.85 -70.67 22.67
N LEU A 311 45.41 -71.73 22.08
CA LEU A 311 46.50 -71.69 21.10
C LEU A 311 46.10 -72.64 19.97
#